data_AF-A0A8H6BYW0-F1
#
_entry.id   AF-A0A8H6BYW0-F1
#
_cell.length_a   1.000
_cell.length_b   1.000
_cell.length_c   1.000
_cell.angle_alpha   90.00
_cell.angle_beta   90.00
_cell.angle_gamma   90.00
#
_symmetry.space_group_name_H-M   'P 1'
#
loop_
_entity.id
_entity.type
_entity.pdbx_description
1 polymer ?
#
loop_
_entity_poly.entity_id
_entity_poly.type
_entity_poly.pdbx_seq_one_letter_code
_entity_poly.pdbx_strand_id
1 'polypeptide(L)'
;MAKRKATESEPLPTKKPTKSVSETTISICIPSTVISSKNAYNLQQITNIIYQIAKACTIYKVAEIIVFDDEPEKTLANPSKKSNVNGDKVSPSLLVASLLQFFITPPYLVKTMFSSHLNSKFKNILPKFTYAFKLPKITTLPFMQNNQVYKDFKEGMIIPRETPLMKKKNKKTKSDHKITVSKYVNIGEKEALKLTLNEKSPYILV
;
A
#
# COMPACT_ATOMS: atom_id res chain seq x y z
N MET A 1 72.26 36.94 -13.64
CA MET A 1 71.27 36.06 -14.30
C MET A 1 70.35 35.48 -13.23
N ALA A 2 69.11 35.97 -13.13
CA ALA A 2 68.15 35.57 -12.10
C ALA A 2 67.28 34.40 -12.60
N LYS A 3 67.24 33.29 -11.84
CA LYS A 3 66.40 32.12 -12.09
C LYS A 3 64.94 32.46 -11.75
N ARG A 4 64.01 32.35 -12.70
CA ARG A 4 62.56 32.42 -12.46
C ARG A 4 62.07 31.06 -11.92
N LYS A 5 61.48 31.08 -10.73
CA LYS A 5 60.86 29.94 -10.07
C LYS A 5 59.40 29.85 -10.57
N ALA A 6 59.05 28.76 -11.26
CA ALA A 6 57.68 28.49 -11.67
C ALA A 6 56.86 28.07 -10.45
N THR A 7 55.79 28.80 -10.15
CA THR A 7 54.78 28.43 -9.16
C THR A 7 53.74 27.55 -9.83
N GLU A 8 53.71 26.29 -9.41
CA GLU A 8 52.73 25.27 -9.78
C GLU A 8 51.39 25.61 -9.10
N SER A 9 50.35 25.91 -9.88
CA SER A 9 49.01 26.20 -9.38
C SER A 9 48.24 24.90 -9.18
N GLU A 10 47.82 24.60 -7.94
CA GLU A 10 46.97 23.45 -7.64
C GLU A 10 45.62 23.51 -8.38
N PRO A 11 45.11 22.39 -8.91
CA PRO A 11 43.83 22.36 -9.61
C PRO A 11 42.66 22.43 -8.62
N LEU A 12 41.85 23.49 -8.72
CA LEU A 12 40.59 23.62 -7.99
C LEU A 12 39.61 22.48 -8.34
N PRO A 13 38.94 21.87 -7.36
CA PRO A 13 38.03 20.75 -7.60
C PRO A 13 36.78 21.23 -8.35
N THR A 14 36.67 20.86 -9.62
CA THR A 14 35.47 21.13 -10.42
C THR A 14 34.38 20.15 -10.00
N LYS A 15 33.36 20.64 -9.27
CA LYS A 15 32.13 19.89 -9.01
C LYS A 15 31.44 19.61 -10.35
N LYS A 16 31.68 18.44 -10.92
CA LYS A 16 30.86 17.92 -12.03
C LYS A 16 29.43 17.81 -11.50
N PRO A 17 28.41 18.38 -12.18
CA PRO A 17 27.04 18.15 -11.80
C PRO A 17 26.74 16.68 -12.05
N THR A 18 26.69 15.89 -10.97
CA THR A 18 26.18 14.52 -11.03
C THR A 18 24.72 14.65 -11.40
N LYS A 19 24.40 14.42 -12.68
CA LYS A 19 23.03 14.27 -13.16
C LYS A 19 22.48 13.07 -12.39
N SER A 20 21.75 13.33 -11.30
CA SER A 20 21.08 12.27 -10.54
C SER A 20 20.10 11.63 -11.51
N VAL A 21 20.42 10.43 -11.97
CA VAL A 21 19.51 9.65 -12.82
C VAL A 21 18.29 9.41 -11.96
N SER A 22 17.16 10.04 -12.30
CA SER A 22 15.89 9.74 -11.67
C SER A 22 15.59 8.27 -11.92
N GLU A 23 15.37 7.49 -10.86
CA GLU A 23 14.99 6.09 -11.00
C GLU A 23 13.69 6.00 -11.81
N THR A 24 13.71 5.23 -12.89
CA THR A 24 12.52 5.03 -13.72
C THR A 24 11.49 4.21 -12.93
N THR A 25 10.29 4.75 -12.76
CA THR A 25 9.16 4.05 -12.15
C THR A 25 8.39 3.26 -13.21
N ILE A 26 8.04 2.02 -12.89
CA ILE A 26 7.28 1.13 -13.78
C ILE A 26 5.87 0.95 -13.20
N SER A 27 4.86 1.12 -14.05
CA SER A 27 3.44 0.87 -13.73
C SER A 27 2.92 -0.27 -14.59
N ILE A 28 2.11 -1.16 -14.01
CA ILE A 28 1.51 -2.29 -14.73
C ILE A 28 -0.02 -2.22 -14.65
N CYS A 29 -0.68 -2.33 -15.80
CA CYS A 29 -2.13 -2.47 -15.88
C CYS A 29 -2.51 -3.94 -16.01
N ILE A 30 -3.42 -4.43 -15.16
CA ILE A 30 -3.87 -5.82 -15.14
C ILE A 30 -5.40 -5.87 -15.26
N PRO A 31 -5.94 -6.58 -16.25
CA PRO A 31 -7.38 -6.74 -16.35
C PRO A 31 -7.89 -7.73 -15.28
N SER A 32 -9.08 -7.49 -14.76
CA SER A 32 -9.72 -8.39 -13.78
C SER A 32 -10.03 -9.78 -14.37
N THR A 33 -10.03 -9.91 -15.70
CA THR A 33 -10.17 -11.18 -16.42
C THR A 33 -8.98 -12.12 -16.24
N VAL A 34 -7.87 -11.67 -15.63
CA VAL A 34 -6.74 -12.53 -15.24
C VAL A 34 -7.18 -13.68 -14.33
N ILE A 35 -8.23 -13.47 -13.53
CA ILE A 35 -8.85 -14.48 -12.66
C ILE A 35 -10.16 -15.07 -13.24
N SER A 36 -10.41 -14.88 -14.53
CA SER A 36 -11.60 -15.41 -15.18
C SER A 36 -11.62 -16.94 -15.14
N SER A 37 -12.80 -17.52 -15.38
CA SER A 37 -13.00 -18.97 -15.44
C SER A 37 -12.17 -19.68 -16.51
N LYS A 38 -11.59 -18.94 -17.48
CA LYS A 38 -10.65 -19.49 -18.47
C LYS A 38 -9.27 -19.77 -17.87
N ASN A 39 -8.88 -19.04 -16.82
CA ASN A 39 -7.56 -19.13 -16.19
C ASN A 39 -7.60 -19.81 -14.82
N ALA A 40 -8.68 -19.62 -14.07
CA ALA A 40 -8.83 -20.15 -12.71
C ALA A 40 -10.26 -20.58 -12.41
N TYR A 41 -10.40 -21.80 -11.87
CA TYR A 41 -11.69 -22.41 -11.56
C TYR A 41 -12.06 -22.30 -10.08
N ASN A 42 -11.08 -22.09 -9.20
CA ASN A 42 -11.29 -22.02 -7.76
C ASN A 42 -10.46 -20.91 -7.09
N LEU A 43 -10.79 -20.60 -5.84
CA LEU A 43 -10.13 -19.53 -5.09
C LEU A 43 -8.63 -19.77 -4.87
N GLN A 44 -8.22 -21.03 -4.73
CA GLN A 44 -6.81 -21.38 -4.54
C GLN A 44 -5.98 -21.05 -5.80
N GLN A 45 -6.49 -21.41 -6.99
CA GLN A 45 -5.87 -21.08 -8.27
C GLN A 45 -5.82 -19.57 -8.49
N ILE A 46 -6.93 -18.86 -8.21
CA ILE A 46 -6.99 -17.40 -8.25
C ILE A 46 -5.88 -16.80 -7.37
N THR A 47 -5.80 -17.25 -6.12
CA THR A 47 -4.82 -16.76 -5.15
C THR A 47 -3.39 -17.01 -5.62
N ASN A 48 -3.11 -18.19 -6.19
CA ASN A 48 -1.79 -18.54 -6.72
C ASN A 48 -1.38 -17.67 -7.91
N ILE A 49 -2.30 -17.39 -8.84
CA ILE A 49 -2.03 -16.50 -9.98
C ILE A 49 -1.68 -15.11 -9.48
N ILE A 50 -2.48 -14.55 -8.57
CA ILE A 50 -2.23 -13.22 -8.01
C ILE A 50 -0.92 -13.18 -7.19
N TYR A 51 -0.61 -14.25 -6.46
CA TYR A 51 0.66 -14.39 -5.75
C TYR A 51 1.86 -14.35 -6.69
N GLN A 52 1.79 -15.05 -7.83
CA GLN A 52 2.86 -15.02 -8.82
C GLN A 52 3.04 -13.63 -9.43
N ILE A 53 1.93 -12.95 -9.73
CA ILE A 53 1.94 -11.56 -10.21
C ILE A 53 2.59 -10.64 -9.17
N ALA A 54 2.17 -10.70 -7.90
CA ALA A 54 2.74 -9.89 -6.83
C ALA A 54 4.24 -10.16 -6.65
N LYS A 55 4.64 -11.44 -6.69
CA LYS A 55 6.05 -11.84 -6.60
C LYS A 55 6.88 -11.29 -7.77
N ALA A 56 6.38 -11.37 -9.00
CA ALA A 56 7.05 -10.79 -10.16
C ALA A 56 7.18 -9.27 -10.03
N CYS A 57 6.09 -8.58 -9.67
CA CYS A 57 6.06 -7.13 -9.53
C CYS A 57 7.07 -6.64 -8.48
N THR A 58 7.18 -7.32 -7.35
CA THR A 58 8.15 -6.98 -6.30
C THR A 58 9.61 -7.29 -6.69
N ILE A 59 9.86 -8.34 -7.48
CA ILE A 59 11.20 -8.62 -8.03
C ILE A 59 11.65 -7.50 -8.97
N TYR A 60 10.76 -7.03 -9.85
CA TYR A 60 11.06 -5.99 -10.84
C TYR A 60 10.86 -4.56 -10.32
N LYS A 61 10.62 -4.37 -9.02
CA LYS A 61 10.40 -3.05 -8.39
C LYS A 61 9.32 -2.21 -9.09
N VAL A 62 8.21 -2.85 -9.46
CA VAL A 62 7.03 -2.15 -10.00
C VAL A 62 6.46 -1.22 -8.93
N ALA A 63 6.25 0.05 -9.29
CA ALA A 63 5.82 1.08 -8.37
C ALA A 63 4.31 1.02 -8.08
N GLU A 64 3.51 0.75 -9.11
CA GLU A 64 2.05 0.68 -8.99
C GLU A 64 1.44 -0.37 -9.92
N ILE A 65 0.32 -0.93 -9.48
CA ILE A 65 -0.47 -1.89 -10.24
C ILE A 65 -1.89 -1.35 -10.37
N ILE A 66 -2.33 -1.11 -11.61
CA ILE A 66 -3.68 -0.65 -11.92
C ILE A 66 -4.53 -1.84 -12.31
N VAL A 67 -5.55 -2.15 -11.52
CA VAL A 67 -6.52 -3.20 -11.84
C VAL A 67 -7.74 -2.57 -12.48
N PHE A 68 -8.07 -2.97 -13.70
CA PHE A 68 -9.26 -2.49 -14.42
C PHE A 68 -10.21 -3.65 -14.74
N ASP A 69 -11.50 -3.36 -14.80
CA ASP A 69 -12.50 -4.32 -15.25
C ASP A 69 -12.61 -4.24 -16.78
N ASP A 70 -12.30 -5.34 -17.45
CA ASP A 70 -12.29 -5.47 -18.92
C ASP A 70 -13.57 -6.14 -19.45
N GLU A 71 -14.59 -6.30 -18.61
CA GLU A 71 -15.87 -6.81 -19.12
C GLU A 71 -16.58 -5.72 -19.92
N PRO A 72 -16.87 -5.95 -21.23
CA PRO A 72 -17.66 -5.02 -21.99
C PRO A 72 -19.05 -4.95 -21.35
N GLU A 73 -19.50 -3.74 -21.06
CA GLU A 73 -20.83 -3.33 -20.62
C GLU A 73 -21.99 -4.18 -21.18
N LYS A 74 -22.20 -5.39 -20.66
CA LYS A 74 -23.52 -6.03 -20.69
C LYS A 74 -24.50 -5.32 -19.75
N THR A 75 -24.01 -4.32 -19.01
CA THR A 75 -24.75 -3.48 -18.07
C THR A 75 -25.46 -2.29 -18.70
N LEU A 76 -25.10 -1.83 -19.92
CA LEU A 76 -25.86 -0.75 -20.59
C LEU A 76 -27.12 -1.24 -21.30
N ALA A 77 -27.16 -2.50 -21.74
CA ALA A 77 -28.27 -3.02 -22.53
C ALA A 77 -29.49 -3.47 -21.69
N ASN A 78 -29.37 -3.53 -20.35
CA ASN A 78 -30.48 -3.92 -19.47
C ASN A 78 -30.35 -3.24 -18.09
N PRO A 79 -30.96 -2.05 -17.88
CA PRO A 79 -30.99 -1.41 -16.56
C PRO A 79 -31.74 -2.26 -15.50
N SER A 80 -32.49 -3.28 -15.94
CA SER A 80 -33.22 -4.27 -15.12
C SER A 80 -32.39 -5.50 -14.71
N LYS A 81 -31.19 -5.69 -15.28
CA LYS A 81 -30.18 -6.65 -14.79
C LYS A 81 -29.04 -5.92 -14.09
N LYS A 82 -29.36 -4.92 -13.25
CA LYS A 82 -28.62 -4.79 -12.00
C LYS A 82 -28.82 -6.12 -11.30
N SER A 83 -27.84 -7.03 -11.44
CA SER A 83 -27.79 -8.25 -10.62
C SER A 83 -28.17 -7.83 -9.22
N ASN A 84 -29.26 -8.40 -8.70
CA ASN A 84 -29.79 -8.08 -7.39
C ASN A 84 -28.65 -7.74 -6.43
N VAL A 85 -28.74 -6.53 -5.90
CA VAL A 85 -27.88 -5.97 -4.86
C VAL A 85 -28.11 -6.78 -3.58
N ASN A 86 -27.68 -8.04 -3.60
CA ASN A 86 -27.39 -8.81 -2.41
C ASN A 86 -25.93 -8.49 -2.11
N GLY A 87 -25.71 -7.65 -1.09
CA GLY A 87 -24.46 -6.95 -0.76
C GLY A 87 -23.26 -7.81 -0.36
N ASP A 88 -23.15 -9.04 -0.85
CA ASP A 88 -22.13 -10.01 -0.44
C ASP A 88 -21.19 -10.47 -1.58
N LYS A 89 -21.49 -10.15 -2.85
CA LYS A 89 -20.63 -10.57 -3.98
C LYS A 89 -19.53 -9.53 -4.26
N VAL A 90 -18.30 -9.82 -3.80
CA VAL A 90 -17.08 -9.07 -4.13
C VAL A 90 -16.83 -9.09 -5.64
N SER A 91 -16.60 -7.93 -6.27
CA SER A 91 -16.27 -7.85 -7.70
C SER A 91 -14.91 -8.50 -8.02
N PRO A 92 -14.68 -9.00 -9.24
CA PRO A 92 -13.40 -9.57 -9.65
C PRO A 92 -12.23 -8.60 -9.48
N SER A 93 -12.36 -7.35 -9.96
CA SER A 93 -11.38 -6.28 -9.75
C SER A 93 -11.03 -6.06 -8.29
N LEU A 94 -12.05 -5.99 -7.42
CA LEU A 94 -11.85 -5.81 -5.98
C LEU A 94 -11.11 -7.00 -5.38
N LEU A 95 -11.43 -8.24 -5.77
CA LEU A 95 -10.73 -9.43 -5.29
C LEU A 95 -9.26 -9.44 -5.71
N VAL A 96 -8.96 -9.13 -6.98
CA VAL A 96 -7.59 -9.04 -7.50
C VAL A 96 -6.80 -7.96 -6.76
N ALA A 97 -7.33 -6.74 -6.69
CA ALA A 97 -6.68 -5.63 -6.00
C ALA A 97 -6.47 -5.93 -4.51
N SER A 98 -7.46 -6.55 -3.85
CA SER A 98 -7.37 -6.89 -2.42
C SER A 98 -6.34 -7.99 -2.15
N LEU A 99 -6.21 -8.98 -3.04
CA LEU A 99 -5.16 -10.01 -2.93
C LEU A 99 -3.76 -9.45 -3.20
N LEU A 100 -3.60 -8.58 -4.21
CA LEU A 100 -2.34 -7.87 -4.46
C LEU A 100 -1.94 -7.03 -3.24
N GLN A 101 -2.88 -6.25 -2.70
CA GLN A 101 -2.70 -5.46 -1.49
C GLN A 101 -2.28 -6.36 -0.32
N PHE A 102 -2.95 -7.51 -0.14
CA PHE A 102 -2.64 -8.44 0.94
C PHE A 102 -1.18 -8.91 0.90
N PHE A 103 -0.66 -9.27 -0.28
CA PHE A 103 0.70 -9.78 -0.42
C PHE A 103 1.79 -8.73 -0.17
N ILE A 104 1.49 -7.44 -0.38
CA ILE A 104 2.39 -6.33 -0.09
C ILE A 104 2.17 -5.70 1.29
N THR A 105 1.15 -6.14 2.04
CA THR A 105 0.85 -5.57 3.36
C THR A 105 1.60 -6.33 4.45
N PRO A 106 2.28 -5.65 5.39
CA PRO A 106 2.90 -6.30 6.53
C PRO A 106 1.89 -7.14 7.32
N PRO A 107 2.24 -8.37 7.75
CA PRO A 107 1.29 -9.28 8.41
C PRO A 107 0.57 -8.67 9.62
N TYR A 108 1.23 -7.76 10.34
CA TYR A 108 0.67 -7.08 11.52
C TYR A 108 -0.34 -5.97 11.18
N LEU A 109 -0.38 -5.48 9.94
CA LEU A 109 -1.34 -4.46 9.48
C LEU A 109 -2.55 -5.05 8.74
N VAL A 110 -2.48 -6.29 8.26
CA VAL A 110 -3.53 -6.92 7.45
C VAL A 110 -4.93 -6.76 8.06
N LYS A 111 -5.08 -7.04 9.37
CA LYS A 111 -6.38 -6.93 10.03
C LYS A 111 -6.94 -5.50 10.00
N THR A 112 -6.08 -4.50 10.18
CA THR A 112 -6.52 -3.11 10.18
C THR A 112 -6.77 -2.62 8.75
N MET A 113 -5.95 -3.05 7.78
CA MET A 113 -6.05 -2.65 6.38
C MET A 113 -7.30 -3.17 5.69
N PHE A 114 -7.72 -4.38 6.00
CA PHE A 114 -8.94 -4.99 5.46
C PHE A 114 -10.15 -4.85 6.42
N SER A 115 -10.14 -3.84 7.28
CA SER A 115 -11.26 -3.54 8.17
C SER A 115 -12.43 -2.93 7.41
N SER A 116 -13.64 -3.36 7.74
CA SER A 116 -14.89 -2.82 7.17
C SER A 116 -15.10 -1.33 7.49
N HIS A 117 -14.47 -0.81 8.55
CA HIS A 117 -14.50 0.61 8.88
C HIS A 117 -13.74 1.48 7.86
N LEU A 118 -12.67 0.95 7.25
CA LEU A 118 -11.92 1.67 6.22
C LEU A 118 -12.64 1.64 4.88
N ASN A 119 -13.20 0.48 4.54
CA ASN A 119 -13.93 0.29 3.30
C ASN A 119 -15.06 -0.69 3.51
N SER A 120 -16.31 -0.24 3.26
CA SER A 120 -17.50 -1.08 3.40
C SER A 120 -17.45 -2.34 2.53
N LYS A 121 -16.72 -2.28 1.39
CA LYS A 121 -16.54 -3.41 0.48
C LYS A 121 -15.69 -4.54 1.09
N PHE A 122 -14.97 -4.30 2.19
CA PHE A 122 -14.16 -5.31 2.88
C PHE A 122 -14.91 -6.16 3.90
N LYS A 123 -16.22 -5.93 4.12
CA LYS A 123 -17.04 -6.66 5.10
C LYS A 123 -16.88 -8.19 5.02
N ASN A 124 -16.70 -8.74 3.81
CA ASN A 124 -16.54 -10.18 3.56
C ASN A 124 -15.28 -10.54 2.74
N ILE A 125 -14.23 -9.70 2.75
CA ILE A 125 -13.01 -9.95 1.95
C ILE A 125 -12.04 -10.90 2.66
N LEU A 126 -11.89 -10.78 3.98
CA LEU A 126 -10.89 -11.51 4.76
C LEU A 126 -11.01 -13.04 4.67
N PRO A 127 -12.22 -13.65 4.66
CA PRO A 127 -12.38 -15.08 4.43
C PRO A 127 -11.86 -15.56 3.06
N LYS A 128 -11.74 -14.66 2.08
CA LYS A 128 -11.20 -14.99 0.75
C LYS A 128 -9.67 -15.11 0.74
N PHE A 129 -8.99 -14.72 1.81
CA PHE A 129 -7.54 -14.82 1.94
C PHE A 129 -7.06 -16.13 2.59
N THR A 130 -7.96 -17.09 2.84
CA THR A 130 -7.65 -18.38 3.47
C THR A 130 -6.47 -19.12 2.84
N TYR A 131 -6.38 -19.12 1.51
CA TYR A 131 -5.23 -19.70 0.79
C TYR A 131 -4.01 -18.78 0.80
N ALA A 132 -4.22 -17.46 0.80
CA ALA A 132 -3.15 -16.48 0.77
C ALA A 132 -2.31 -16.53 2.06
N PHE A 133 -2.95 -16.75 3.22
CA PHE A 133 -2.27 -16.97 4.49
C PHE A 133 -1.40 -18.23 4.53
N LYS A 134 -1.66 -19.22 3.66
CA LYS A 134 -0.88 -20.47 3.58
C LYS A 134 0.33 -20.35 2.66
N LEU A 135 0.41 -19.30 1.84
CA LEU A 135 1.49 -19.11 0.89
C LEU A 135 2.74 -18.52 1.55
N PRO A 136 3.94 -18.81 1.00
CA PRO A 136 5.18 -18.22 1.50
C PRO A 136 5.17 -16.69 1.39
N LYS A 137 5.73 -16.03 2.40
CA LYS A 137 5.94 -14.58 2.39
C LYS A 137 6.88 -14.17 1.25
N ILE A 138 6.60 -13.02 0.63
CA ILE A 138 7.42 -12.48 -0.45
C ILE A 138 8.65 -11.80 0.16
N THR A 139 9.81 -12.46 0.12
CA THR A 139 11.05 -12.01 0.77
C THR A 139 11.73 -10.83 0.09
N THR A 140 11.26 -10.40 -1.09
CA THR A 140 11.78 -9.19 -1.76
C THR A 140 11.30 -7.90 -1.11
N LEU A 141 10.24 -7.95 -0.29
CA LEU A 141 9.71 -6.79 0.42
C LEU A 141 10.63 -6.42 1.60
N PRO A 142 10.96 -5.12 1.81
CA PRO A 142 11.93 -4.70 2.81
C PRO A 142 11.60 -5.17 4.24
N PHE A 143 10.33 -5.15 4.61
CA PHE A 143 9.86 -5.60 5.92
C PHE A 143 9.73 -7.14 6.01
N MET A 144 9.75 -7.89 4.90
CA MET A 144 9.72 -9.35 4.96
C MET A 144 11.13 -9.98 5.04
N GLN A 145 12.19 -9.17 5.02
CA GLN A 145 13.58 -9.60 5.13
C GLN A 145 14.09 -9.61 6.58
N ASN A 146 14.97 -10.54 6.91
CA ASN A 146 15.67 -10.59 8.21
C ASN A 146 16.82 -9.55 8.32
N ASN A 147 16.85 -8.54 7.47
CA ASN A 147 17.99 -7.62 7.28
C ASN A 147 17.99 -6.44 8.26
N GLN A 148 17.36 -6.57 9.43
CA GLN A 148 17.25 -5.50 10.43
C GLN A 148 16.64 -4.18 9.92
N VAL A 149 15.97 -4.16 8.77
CA VAL A 149 15.29 -2.98 8.19
C VAL A 149 14.37 -2.30 9.22
N TYR A 150 13.75 -3.10 10.08
CA TYR A 150 12.92 -2.66 11.21
C TYR A 150 13.60 -1.75 12.24
N LYS A 151 14.94 -1.64 12.24
CA LYS A 151 15.66 -0.68 13.08
C LYS A 151 15.49 0.74 12.57
N ASP A 152 15.46 0.91 11.24
CA ASP A 152 15.45 2.21 10.60
C ASP A 152 14.06 2.57 10.08
N PHE A 153 13.31 1.60 9.57
CA PHE A 153 12.00 1.82 8.96
C PHE A 153 11.01 0.71 9.31
N LYS A 154 9.78 1.13 9.62
CA LYS A 154 8.64 0.24 9.83
C LYS A 154 7.39 0.86 9.23
N GLU A 155 6.65 0.07 8.47
CA GLU A 155 5.35 0.49 7.97
C GLU A 155 4.36 0.58 9.12
N GLY A 156 3.50 1.59 9.07
CA GLY A 156 2.45 1.77 10.05
C GLY A 156 1.26 2.52 9.47
N MET A 157 0.10 2.29 10.08
CA MET A 157 -1.15 2.94 9.67
C MET A 157 -1.62 3.93 10.73
N ILE A 158 -2.01 5.12 10.29
CA ILE A 158 -2.51 6.18 11.15
C ILE A 158 -3.81 5.72 11.84
N ILE A 159 -3.88 5.88 13.16
CA ILE A 159 -5.08 5.55 13.96
C ILE A 159 -5.95 6.81 14.03
N PRO A 160 -7.07 6.91 13.30
CA PRO A 160 -7.90 8.11 13.35
C PRO A 160 -8.42 8.30 14.78
N ARG A 161 -8.23 9.50 15.35
CA ARG A 161 -8.89 9.87 16.61
C ARG A 161 -10.21 10.54 16.29
N GLU A 162 -11.26 10.08 16.94
CA GLU A 162 -12.52 10.81 16.92
C GLU A 162 -12.31 12.18 17.54
N THR A 163 -12.88 13.20 16.89
CA THR A 163 -12.91 14.55 17.45
C THR A 163 -13.71 14.50 18.75
N PRO A 164 -13.14 14.94 19.90
CA PRO A 164 -13.85 14.86 21.17
C PRO A 164 -15.18 15.61 21.09
N LEU A 165 -16.25 14.98 21.60
CA LEU A 165 -17.56 15.60 21.71
C LEU A 165 -17.54 16.59 22.88
N MET A 166 -17.79 17.86 22.60
CA MET A 166 -18.00 18.89 23.62
C MET A 166 -19.47 18.90 24.05
N LYS A 167 -19.74 19.09 25.34
CA LYS A 167 -21.10 19.36 25.82
C LYS A 167 -21.40 20.84 25.62
N LYS A 168 -22.40 21.17 24.79
CA LYS A 168 -22.94 22.53 24.66
C LYS A 168 -24.43 22.47 24.97
N LYS A 169 -24.88 23.19 26.00
CA LYS A 169 -26.30 23.25 26.44
C LYS A 169 -27.01 21.88 26.41
N ASN A 170 -26.59 20.95 27.27
CA ASN A 170 -27.15 19.60 27.41
C ASN A 170 -27.11 18.69 26.16
N LYS A 171 -26.54 19.12 25.04
CA LYS A 171 -26.35 18.29 23.82
C LYS A 171 -24.86 18.08 23.56
N LYS A 172 -24.47 16.84 23.24
CA LYS A 172 -23.10 16.52 22.81
C LYS A 172 -22.94 16.96 21.36
N THR A 173 -22.08 17.93 21.09
CA THR A 173 -21.75 18.45 19.75
C THR A 173 -20.26 18.28 19.49
N LYS A 174 -19.86 17.95 18.26
CA LYS A 174 -18.43 17.84 17.88
C LYS A 174 -17.74 19.20 18.04
N SER A 175 -16.48 19.23 18.48
CA SER A 175 -15.72 20.49 18.60
C SER A 175 -15.45 21.13 17.24
N ASP A 176 -15.50 22.47 17.17
CA ASP A 176 -15.27 23.23 15.94
C ASP A 176 -13.84 23.02 15.37
N HIS A 177 -12.86 22.76 16.25
CA HIS A 177 -11.54 22.31 15.83
C HIS A 177 -11.54 20.79 15.61
N LYS A 178 -11.72 20.39 14.35
CA LYS A 178 -11.55 19.01 13.91
C LYS A 178 -10.07 18.64 14.05
N ILE A 179 -9.72 17.84 15.05
CA ILE A 179 -8.38 17.23 15.14
C ILE A 179 -8.27 16.32 13.91
N THR A 180 -7.65 16.84 12.85
CA THR A 180 -7.69 16.21 11.52
C THR A 180 -6.57 15.20 11.35
N VAL A 181 -5.51 15.27 12.17
CA VAL A 181 -4.36 14.36 12.10
C VAL A 181 -4.11 13.78 13.49
N SER A 182 -4.24 12.46 13.62
CA SER A 182 -3.82 11.79 14.85
C SER A 182 -2.31 11.66 14.87
N LYS A 183 -1.71 11.84 16.04
CA LYS A 183 -0.27 11.66 16.25
C LYS A 183 0.11 10.20 16.47
N TYR A 184 -0.78 9.25 16.21
CA TYR A 184 -0.60 7.85 16.62
C TYR A 184 -0.66 6.94 15.41
N VAL A 185 0.33 6.06 15.31
CA VAL A 185 0.49 5.11 14.21
C VAL A 185 0.50 3.71 14.79
N ASN A 186 -0.34 2.84 14.23
CA ASN A 186 -0.28 1.40 14.48
C ASN A 186 0.89 0.82 13.67
N ILE A 187 1.91 0.35 14.38
CA ILE A 187 3.08 -0.33 13.81
C ILE A 187 3.11 -1.83 14.17
N GLY A 188 1.98 -2.40 14.62
CA GLY A 188 1.88 -3.81 15.03
C GLY A 188 2.43 -4.12 16.43
N GLU A 189 2.85 -3.11 17.19
CA GLU A 189 3.25 -3.25 18.59
C GLU A 189 2.04 -3.21 19.55
N LYS A 190 2.26 -3.54 20.83
CA LYS A 190 1.21 -3.46 21.86
C LYS A 190 0.66 -2.05 22.04
N GLU A 191 1.51 -1.04 21.87
CA GLU A 191 1.18 0.36 22.00
C GLU A 191 1.38 1.10 20.66
N ALA A 192 0.51 2.06 20.38
CA ALA A 192 0.62 2.87 19.18
C ALA A 192 1.80 3.84 19.27
N LEU A 193 2.59 3.95 18.20
CA LEU A 193 3.73 4.86 18.13
C LEU A 193 3.21 6.31 18.06
N LYS A 194 3.67 7.16 18.97
CA LYS A 194 3.36 8.59 18.95
C LYS A 194 4.38 9.33 18.09
N LEU A 195 3.94 9.94 17.01
CA LEU A 195 4.76 10.81 16.16
C LEU A 195 5.01 12.16 16.85
N THR A 196 6.28 12.46 17.08
CA THR A 196 6.80 13.78 17.45
C THR A 196 7.13 14.56 16.17
N LEU A 197 6.40 15.64 15.91
CA LEU A 197 6.52 16.46 14.68
C LEU A 197 7.91 17.10 14.45
N ASN A 198 8.86 16.95 15.38
CA ASN A 198 10.17 17.60 15.35
C ASN A 198 11.33 16.69 14.96
N GLU A 199 11.11 15.38 14.83
CA GLU A 199 12.13 14.46 14.33
C GLU A 199 11.73 14.04 12.92
N LYS A 200 12.65 14.20 11.96
CA LYS A 200 12.54 13.60 10.62
C LYS A 200 12.51 12.08 10.80
N SER A 201 11.34 11.56 11.09
CA SER A 201 11.12 10.14 11.32
C SER A 201 11.11 9.45 9.95
N PRO A 202 12.02 8.51 9.67
CA PRO A 202 12.17 7.83 8.37
C PRO A 202 11.05 6.80 8.09
N TYR A 203 9.83 7.07 8.53
CA TYR A 203 8.69 6.16 8.35
C TYR A 203 7.90 6.58 7.12
N ILE A 204 7.97 5.76 6.06
CA ILE A 204 7.06 5.85 4.92
C ILE A 204 5.66 5.48 5.43
N LEU A 205 4.75 6.46 5.36
CA LEU A 205 3.32 6.29 5.54
C LEU A 205 2.75 5.87 4.18
N VAL A 206 2.13 4.70 4.11
CA VAL A 206 1.32 4.28 2.95
C VAL A 206 -0.15 4.60 3.25
#